data_AF-A0A838WF28-F1
#
_entry.id   AF-A0A838WF28-F1
#
_cell.length_a   1.000
_cell.length_b   1.000
_cell.length_c   1.000
_cell.angle_alpha   90.00
_cell.angle_beta   90.00
_cell.angle_gamma   90.00
#
_symmetry.space_group_name_H-M   'P 1'
#
loop_
_entity.id
_entity.type
_entity.pdbx_description
1 polymer ?
#
loop_
_entity_poly.entity_id
_entity_poly.type
_entity_poly.pdbx_seq_one_letter_code
_entity_poly.pdbx_strand_id
1 'polypeptide(L)'
;MTFQATREGIGIALEALRSNKVRAALTILGVVIGVATVVAMAAMITGIRSSITGELEAIGPENFVVERWDQTEVSFVNDGTRRAPWEGKPAITLAEAEQIRSLPSIGSVTVSVDTRADLRYEGQSVAGVMVLGR
;
A
#
# COMPACT_ATOMS: atom_id res chain seq x y z
N MET A 1 18.01 -16.58 53.34
CA MET A 1 17.00 -17.64 53.59
C MET A 1 15.94 -17.70 52.48
N THR A 2 15.54 -16.58 51.86
CA THR A 2 14.49 -16.54 50.82
C THR A 2 14.83 -17.28 49.52
N PHE A 3 16.10 -17.25 49.07
CA PHE A 3 16.51 -17.86 47.79
C PHE A 3 16.39 -19.38 47.76
N GLN A 4 16.59 -20.06 48.90
CA GLN A 4 16.43 -21.52 48.99
C GLN A 4 14.96 -21.92 48.94
N ALA A 5 14.09 -21.20 49.65
CA ALA A 5 12.66 -21.44 49.64
C ALA A 5 12.04 -21.29 48.23
N THR A 6 12.46 -20.29 47.44
CA THR A 6 12.00 -20.15 46.06
C THR A 6 12.47 -21.31 45.18
N ARG A 7 13.71 -21.78 45.37
CA ARG A 7 14.27 -22.92 44.63
C ARG A 7 13.54 -24.23 44.92
N GLU A 8 13.24 -24.50 46.19
CA GLU A 8 12.43 -25.65 46.60
C GLU A 8 10.99 -25.53 46.08
N GLY A 9 10.39 -24.34 46.15
CA GLY A 9 9.05 -24.08 45.61
C GLY A 9 8.95 -24.36 44.11
N ILE A 10 9.95 -23.97 43.32
CA ILE A 10 10.02 -24.29 41.88
C ILE A 10 10.12 -25.80 41.66
N GLY A 11 10.95 -26.48 42.46
CA GLY A 11 11.07 -27.94 42.40
C GLY A 11 9.74 -28.66 42.65
N ILE A 12 9.02 -28.25 43.70
CA ILE A 12 7.69 -28.80 44.05
C ILE A 12 6.66 -28.52 42.95
N ALA A 13 6.65 -27.31 42.38
CA ALA A 13 5.73 -26.96 41.30
C ALA A 13 5.99 -27.78 40.02
N LEU A 14 7.26 -28.02 39.67
CA LEU A 14 7.63 -28.85 38.53
C LEU A 14 7.23 -30.32 38.72
N GLU A 15 7.40 -30.85 39.94
CA GLU A 15 6.95 -32.20 40.30
C GLU A 15 5.42 -32.33 40.17
N ALA A 16 4.67 -31.32 40.63
CA ALA A 16 3.21 -31.26 40.52
C ALA A 16 2.72 -31.18 39.06
N LEU A 17 3.42 -30.44 38.20
CA LEU A 17 3.13 -30.41 36.75
C LEU A 17 3.41 -31.77 36.09
N ARG A 18 4.48 -32.47 36.50
CA ARG A 18 4.85 -33.78 35.98
C ARG A 18 3.92 -34.90 36.43
N SER A 19 3.33 -34.81 37.63
CA SER A 19 2.34 -35.78 38.11
C SER A 19 1.00 -35.66 37.38
N ASN A 20 0.64 -34.46 36.91
CA ASN A 20 -0.63 -34.16 36.23
C ASN A 20 -0.46 -33.70 34.78
N LYS A 21 0.29 -34.47 33.97
CA LYS A 21 0.70 -34.10 32.61
C LYS A 21 -0.45 -33.68 31.70
N VAL A 22 -1.56 -34.41 31.70
CA VAL A 22 -2.72 -34.14 30.82
C VAL A 22 -3.38 -32.82 31.19
N ARG A 23 -3.64 -32.60 32.48
CA ARG A 23 -4.27 -31.37 32.97
C ARG A 23 -3.38 -30.16 32.70
N ALA A 24 -2.10 -30.26 33.01
CA ALA A 24 -1.13 -29.20 32.76
C ALA A 24 -0.96 -28.89 31.26
N ALA A 25 -0.94 -29.91 30.40
CA ALA A 25 -0.85 -29.71 28.96
C ALA A 25 -2.06 -28.98 28.39
N LEU A 26 -3.28 -29.37 28.80
CA LEU A 26 -4.52 -28.74 28.31
C LEU A 26 -4.66 -27.29 28.78
N THR A 27 -4.24 -26.96 30.01
CA THR A 27 -4.27 -25.57 30.50
C THR A 27 -3.27 -24.69 29.78
N ILE A 28 -2.03 -25.18 29.56
CA ILE A 28 -1.01 -24.46 28.81
C ILE A 28 -1.46 -24.25 27.36
N LEU A 29 -2.02 -25.29 26.74
CA LEU A 29 -2.54 -25.21 25.37
C LEU A 29 -3.62 -24.13 25.24
N GLY A 30 -4.56 -24.06 26.19
CA GLY A 30 -5.61 -23.04 26.21
C GLY A 30 -5.04 -21.62 26.28
N VAL A 31 -4.06 -21.39 27.17
CA VAL A 31 -3.41 -20.07 27.29
C VAL A 31 -2.63 -19.71 26.04
N VAL A 32 -1.88 -20.66 25.47
CA VAL A 32 -1.08 -20.43 24.24
C VAL A 32 -1.99 -20.07 23.07
N ILE A 33 -3.08 -20.80 22.86
CA ILE A 33 -4.04 -20.50 21.80
C ILE A 33 -4.68 -19.12 22.03
N GLY A 34 -5.10 -18.82 23.27
CA GLY A 34 -5.72 -17.54 23.60
C GLY A 34 -4.80 -16.34 23.38
N VAL A 35 -3.53 -16.43 23.78
CA VAL A 35 -2.57 -15.34 23.56
C VAL A 35 -2.21 -15.24 22.08
N ALA A 36 -2.02 -16.37 21.39
CA ALA A 36 -1.67 -16.39 19.98
C ALA A 36 -2.75 -15.74 19.10
N THR A 37 -4.04 -16.02 19.35
CA THR A 37 -5.13 -15.42 18.58
C THR A 37 -5.22 -13.91 18.77
N VAL A 38 -5.09 -13.43 20.01
CA VAL A 38 -5.13 -11.99 20.30
C VAL A 38 -3.96 -11.25 19.64
N VAL A 39 -2.74 -11.79 19.73
CA VAL A 39 -1.56 -11.19 19.08
C VAL A 39 -1.69 -11.21 17.56
N ALA A 40 -2.16 -12.32 16.98
CA ALA A 40 -2.38 -12.44 15.55
C ALA A 40 -3.42 -11.42 15.04
N MET A 41 -4.55 -11.28 15.74
CA MET A 41 -5.57 -10.28 15.42
C MET A 41 -5.02 -8.85 15.52
N ALA A 42 -4.27 -8.53 16.57
CA ALA A 42 -3.68 -7.19 16.73
C ALA A 42 -2.69 -6.87 15.60
N ALA A 43 -1.85 -7.82 15.22
CA ALA A 43 -0.92 -7.67 14.10
C ALA A 43 -1.66 -7.48 12.77
N MET A 44 -2.71 -8.26 12.53
CA MET A 44 -3.53 -8.18 11.32
C MET A 44 -4.23 -6.82 11.20
N ILE A 45 -4.89 -6.36 12.28
CA ILE A 45 -5.58 -5.05 12.30
C ILE A 45 -4.57 -3.93 12.01
N THR A 46 -3.39 -4.00 12.62
CA THR A 46 -2.34 -2.99 12.42
C THR A 46 -1.85 -3.00 10.97
N GLY A 47 -1.62 -4.18 10.39
CA GLY A 47 -1.19 -4.31 8.99
C GLY A 47 -2.23 -3.82 7.99
N ILE A 48 -3.51 -4.12 8.22
CA ILE A 48 -4.61 -3.61 7.38
C ILE A 48 -4.67 -2.08 7.48
N ARG A 49 -4.59 -1.53 8.70
CA ARG A 49 -4.61 -0.09 8.92
C ARG A 49 -3.47 0.60 8.16
N SER A 50 -2.25 0.06 8.23
CA SER A 50 -1.11 0.64 7.51
C SER A 50 -1.27 0.55 5.99
N SER A 51 -1.81 -0.56 5.46
CA SER A 51 -2.06 -0.72 4.02
C SER A 51 -3.08 0.31 3.53
N ILE A 52 -4.22 0.40 4.23
CA ILE A 52 -5.29 1.33 3.87
C ILE A 52 -4.80 2.77 4.02
N THR A 53 -4.08 3.12 5.09
CA THR A 53 -3.54 4.46 5.25
C THR A 53 -2.56 4.81 4.12
N GLY A 54 -1.65 3.90 3.72
CA GLY A 54 -0.75 4.14 2.60
C GLY A 54 -1.48 4.32 1.25
N GLU A 55 -2.53 3.53 1.00
CA GLU A 55 -3.36 3.69 -0.20
C GLU A 55 -4.16 5.00 -0.17
N LEU A 56 -4.69 5.37 1.00
CA LEU A 56 -5.42 6.63 1.18
C LEU A 56 -4.49 7.84 1.12
N GLU A 57 -3.23 7.74 1.57
CA GLU A 57 -2.22 8.80 1.40
C GLU A 57 -1.91 9.01 -0.09
N ALA A 58 -1.86 7.94 -0.90
CA ALA A 58 -1.70 8.06 -2.35
C ALA A 58 -2.89 8.79 -3.01
N ILE A 59 -4.09 8.65 -2.46
CA ILE A 59 -5.32 9.32 -2.93
C ILE A 59 -5.62 10.61 -2.13
N GLY A 60 -4.78 10.93 -1.16
CA GLY A 60 -5.04 11.95 -0.16
C GLY A 60 -5.05 13.36 -0.75
N PRO A 61 -5.63 14.34 -0.03
CA PRO A 61 -5.75 15.72 -0.50
C PRO A 61 -4.41 16.44 -0.72
N GLU A 62 -3.30 15.83 -0.30
CA GLU A 62 -1.94 16.35 -0.53
C GLU A 62 -1.40 16.00 -1.92
N ASN A 63 -2.03 15.05 -2.64
CA ASN A 63 -1.64 14.70 -4.01
C ASN A 63 -2.57 15.37 -5.02
N PHE A 64 -2.00 16.27 -5.82
CA PHE A 64 -2.71 16.93 -6.91
C PHE A 64 -2.29 16.30 -8.25
N VAL A 65 -3.28 15.83 -9.01
CA VAL A 65 -3.08 15.37 -10.38
C VAL A 65 -3.43 16.51 -11.33
N VAL A 66 -2.47 16.91 -12.17
CA VAL A 66 -2.65 17.96 -13.17
C VAL A 66 -2.58 17.32 -14.54
N GLU A 67 -3.73 17.24 -15.22
CA GLU A 67 -3.86 16.68 -16.55
C GLU A 67 -4.62 17.65 -17.46
N ARG A 68 -4.37 17.56 -18.77
CA ARG A 68 -5.15 18.30 -19.77
C ARG A 68 -6.52 17.67 -20.05
N TRP A 69 -6.69 16.38 -19.73
CA TRP A 69 -7.92 15.64 -19.92
C TRP A 69 -8.82 15.86 -18.71
N ASP A 70 -10.04 16.33 -18.97
CA ASP A 70 -11.03 16.46 -17.91
C ASP A 70 -11.64 15.08 -17.65
N GLN A 71 -11.23 14.43 -16.55
CA GLN A 71 -11.78 13.13 -16.15
C GLN A 71 -13.18 13.24 -15.54
N THR A 72 -13.64 14.46 -15.22
CA THR A 72 -14.97 14.75 -14.66
C THR A 72 -16.03 14.96 -15.74
N GLU A 73 -15.64 15.26 -16.98
CA GLU A 73 -16.57 15.44 -18.11
C GLU A 73 -16.71 14.15 -18.93
N VAL A 74 -17.71 13.33 -18.60
CA VAL A 74 -18.07 12.15 -19.41
C VAL A 74 -18.87 12.58 -20.65
N SER A 75 -18.18 12.74 -21.78
CA SER A 75 -18.81 13.08 -23.06
C SER A 75 -18.87 11.85 -23.98
N PHE A 76 -20.07 11.28 -24.17
CA PHE A 76 -20.31 10.25 -25.17
C PHE A 76 -20.49 10.93 -26.55
N VAL A 77 -19.44 10.90 -27.38
CA VAL A 77 -19.50 11.43 -28.75
C VAL A 77 -19.59 10.26 -29.72
N ASN A 78 -20.78 10.01 -30.29
CA ASN A 78 -21.01 8.99 -31.31
C ASN A 78 -20.96 9.56 -32.74
N ASP A 79 -21.03 10.90 -32.89
CA ASP A 79 -21.30 11.57 -34.17
C ASP A 79 -20.05 12.20 -34.82
N GLY A 80 -18.88 12.17 -34.19
CA GLY A 80 -17.63 12.74 -34.75
C GLY A 80 -17.63 14.27 -34.97
N THR A 81 -18.75 14.95 -34.71
CA THR A 81 -18.96 16.39 -34.91
C THR A 81 -18.53 17.26 -33.73
N ARG A 82 -18.39 16.66 -32.54
CA ARG A 82 -18.03 17.37 -31.30
C ARG A 82 -16.54 17.23 -31.01
N ARG A 83 -15.82 18.34 -31.16
CA ARG A 83 -14.43 18.50 -30.71
C ARG A 83 -14.37 18.30 -29.20
N ALA A 84 -13.45 17.45 -28.72
CA ALA A 84 -13.34 17.24 -27.29
C ALA A 84 -12.91 18.55 -26.60
N PRO A 85 -13.45 18.89 -25.41
CA PRO A 85 -13.15 20.13 -24.69
C PRO A 85 -11.65 20.40 -24.46
N TRP A 86 -10.84 19.34 -24.45
CA TRP A 86 -9.38 19.39 -24.27
C TRP A 86 -8.57 19.46 -25.57
N GLU A 87 -9.17 19.29 -26.75
CA GLU A 87 -8.44 19.27 -28.04
C GLU A 87 -7.79 20.61 -28.42
N GLY A 88 -8.23 21.72 -27.80
CA GLY A 88 -7.62 23.04 -27.95
C GLY A 88 -6.64 23.41 -26.84
N LYS A 89 -6.48 22.58 -25.81
CA LYS A 89 -5.62 22.88 -24.66
C LYS A 89 -4.17 22.49 -24.97
N PRO A 90 -3.19 23.38 -24.73
CA PRO A 90 -1.78 23.06 -24.94
C PRO A 90 -1.33 21.89 -24.06
N ALA A 91 -0.33 21.14 -24.53
CA ALA A 91 0.27 20.06 -23.75
C ALA A 91 1.07 20.64 -22.57
N ILE A 92 1.01 19.97 -21.42
CA ILE A 92 1.81 20.32 -20.24
C ILE A 92 3.29 20.10 -20.57
N THR A 93 4.10 21.11 -20.34
CA THR A 93 5.53 21.11 -20.65
C THR A 93 6.37 20.76 -19.41
N LEU A 94 7.57 20.22 -19.64
CA LEU A 94 8.51 19.93 -18.54
C LEU A 94 8.95 21.19 -17.79
N ALA A 95 9.02 22.34 -18.48
CA ALA A 95 9.34 23.62 -17.86
C ALA A 95 8.28 24.07 -16.84
N GLU A 96 6.99 23.83 -17.12
CA GLU A 96 5.91 24.10 -16.18
C GLU A 96 5.99 23.18 -14.95
N ALA A 97 6.37 21.90 -15.14
CA ALA A 97 6.58 20.99 -14.01
C ALA A 97 7.72 21.45 -13.08
N GLU A 98 8.80 22.00 -13.63
CA GLU A 98 9.92 22.55 -12.83
C GLU A 98 9.52 23.84 -12.09
N GLN A 99 8.69 24.69 -12.72
CA GLN A 99 8.12 25.86 -12.05
C GLN A 99 7.25 25.47 -10.86
N ILE A 100 6.42 24.43 -11.02
CA ILE A 100 5.60 23.87 -9.93
C ILE A 100 6.49 23.32 -8.81
N ARG A 101 7.57 22.60 -9.15
CA ARG A 101 8.54 22.09 -8.16
C ARG A 101 9.22 23.19 -7.35
N SER A 102 9.35 24.40 -7.89
CA SER A 102 9.96 25.54 -7.19
C SER A 102 9.07 26.17 -6.09
N LEU A 103 7.79 25.77 -6.01
CA LEU A 103 6.86 26.31 -5.02
C LEU A 103 7.17 25.75 -3.61
N PRO A 104 7.16 26.60 -2.56
CA PRO A 104 7.57 26.21 -1.22
C PRO A 104 6.62 25.20 -0.54
N SER A 105 5.39 25.04 -1.05
CA SER A 105 4.38 24.10 -0.53
C SER A 105 4.42 22.74 -1.21
N ILE A 106 5.29 22.52 -2.20
CA ILE A 106 5.31 21.30 -3.00
C ILE A 106 6.56 20.48 -2.66
N GLY A 107 6.34 19.31 -2.05
CA GLY A 107 7.43 18.42 -1.65
C GLY A 107 8.02 17.60 -2.80
N SER A 108 7.20 17.21 -3.79
CA SER A 108 7.66 16.45 -4.96
C SER A 108 6.77 16.67 -6.17
N VAL A 109 7.36 16.58 -7.37
CA VAL A 109 6.66 16.61 -8.66
C VAL A 109 7.15 15.45 -9.49
N THR A 110 6.20 14.64 -9.98
CA THR A 110 6.42 13.50 -10.88
C THR A 110 5.71 13.79 -12.20
N VAL A 111 6.40 13.65 -13.32
CA VAL A 111 5.83 13.83 -14.66
C VAL A 111 5.68 12.44 -15.28
N SER A 112 4.45 12.05 -15.58
CA SER A 112 4.17 10.81 -16.32
C SER A 112 3.95 11.16 -17.79
N VAL A 113 4.70 10.52 -18.69
CA VAL A 113 4.48 10.63 -20.13
C VAL A 113 4.08 9.25 -20.66
N ASP A 114 2.79 9.07 -20.91
CA ASP A 114 2.28 7.90 -21.61
C ASP A 114 2.37 8.13 -23.11
N THR A 115 3.38 7.54 -23.76
CA THR A 115 3.44 7.51 -25.22
C THR A 115 3.11 6.11 -25.73
N ARG A 116 2.30 6.03 -26.79
CA ARG A 116 2.13 4.79 -27.55
C ARG A 116 3.12 4.84 -28.71
N ALA A 117 4.07 3.91 -28.72
CA ALA A 117 5.03 3.78 -29.80
C ALA A 117 4.90 2.41 -30.46
N ASP A 118 4.98 2.39 -31.79
CA ASP A 118 5.08 1.14 -32.53
C ASP A 118 6.54 0.67 -32.46
N LEU A 119 6.81 -0.37 -31.68
CA LEU A 119 8.14 -0.94 -31.57
C LEU A 119 8.39 -1.89 -32.73
N ARG A 120 9.40 -1.57 -33.54
CA ARG A 120 9.91 -2.46 -34.60
C ARG A 120 11.24 -3.04 -34.15
N TYR A 121 11.26 -4.36 -33.92
CA TYR A 121 12.47 -5.10 -33.57
C TYR A 121 12.58 -6.36 -34.44
N GLU A 122 13.72 -6.55 -35.09
CA GLU A 122 14.05 -7.69 -35.96
C GLU A 122 12.95 -8.12 -36.95
N GLY A 123 12.32 -7.15 -37.60
CA GLY A 123 11.30 -7.39 -38.63
C GLY A 123 9.89 -7.67 -38.09
N GLN A 124 9.71 -7.69 -36.76
CA GLN A 124 8.40 -7.74 -36.12
C GLN A 124 8.00 -6.34 -35.64
N SER A 125 6.85 -5.86 -36.12
CA SER A 125 6.26 -4.58 -35.72
C SER A 125 5.14 -4.86 -34.73
N VAL A 126 5.35 -4.53 -33.45
CA VAL A 126 4.28 -4.56 -32.45
C VAL A 126 3.73 -3.15 -32.35
N ALA A 127 2.53 -2.96 -32.89
CA ALA A 127 1.84 -1.68 -32.86
C ALA A 127 1.18 -1.42 -31.50
N GLY A 128 1.20 -0.18 -31.04
CA GLY A 128 0.48 0.26 -29.85
C GLY A 128 1.11 -0.14 -28.51
N VAL A 129 2.43 -0.32 -28.43
CA VAL A 129 3.10 -0.56 -27.15
C VAL A 129 3.06 0.72 -26.32
N MET A 130 2.48 0.63 -25.13
CA MET A 130 2.48 1.72 -24.15
C MET A 130 3.87 1.78 -23.50
N VAL A 131 4.59 2.86 -23.80
CA VAL A 131 5.90 3.15 -23.20
C VAL A 131 5.67 4.15 -22.08
N LEU A 132 5.82 3.66 -20.85
CA LEU A 132 5.65 4.45 -19.63
C LEU A 132 7.01 5.03 -19.22
N GLY A 133 7.22 6.32 -19.50
CA GLY A 133 8.38 7.06 -19.01
C GLY A 133 8.07 7.70 -17.66
N ARG A 134 8.81 7.32 -16.62
CA ARG A 134 8.78 7.97 -15.29
C ARG A 134 9.91 8.97 -15.14
#